data_AF-A0A3L7DTG1-F1
#
_entry.id   AF-A0A3L7DTG1-F1
#
_cell.length_a   1.000
_cell.length_b   1.000
_cell.length_c   1.000
_cell.angle_alpha   90.00
_cell.angle_beta   90.00
_cell.angle_gamma   90.00
#
_symmetry.space_group_name_H-M   'P 1'
#
loop_
_entity.id
_entity.type
_entity.pdbx_description
1 polymer ?
#
loop_
_entity_poly.entity_id
_entity_poly.type
_entity_poly.pdbx_seq_one_letter_code
_entity_poly.pdbx_strand_id
1 'polypeptide(L)'
;MAPALTKLSALPEALGTVTDLLADTGYFSGANVEACVGSNIQPSLAVARDQHHLSVFDRFASDDPVPITEDPVTLMKHQLTTEAGRALYALRKQTVEPVFGIIKQVMGLRQFSMRGLDKVTGEWTLATLAWNVKRMNVLRMALS
;
A
#
# COMPACT_ATOMS: atom_id res chain seq x y z
N MET A 1 6.40 10.30 0.01
CA MET A 1 6.08 9.32 -1.05
C MET A 1 6.91 9.50 -2.32
N ALA A 2 7.44 10.69 -2.60
CA ALA A 2 8.21 11.00 -3.81
C ALA A 2 9.28 9.97 -4.23
N PRO A 3 10.15 9.43 -3.33
CA PRO A 3 11.14 8.44 -3.75
C PRO A 3 10.53 7.13 -4.29
N ALA A 4 9.34 6.76 -3.83
CA ALA A 4 8.64 5.59 -4.35
C ALA A 4 8.08 5.88 -5.75
N LEU A 5 7.48 7.06 -5.96
CA LEU A 5 6.96 7.49 -7.26
C LEU A 5 8.07 7.56 -8.32
N THR A 6 9.25 8.09 -7.98
CA THR A 6 10.41 8.10 -8.89
C THR A 6 10.86 6.71 -9.30
N LYS A 7 10.76 5.72 -8.41
CA LYS A 7 11.08 4.33 -8.75
C LYS A 7 10.02 3.72 -9.65
N LEU A 8 8.74 4.03 -9.43
CA LEU A 8 7.65 3.56 -10.27
C LEU A 8 7.76 4.09 -11.70
N SER A 9 8.13 5.35 -11.88
CA SER A 9 8.35 5.93 -13.21
C SER A 9 9.55 5.35 -13.95
N ALA A 10 10.44 4.64 -13.26
CA ALA A 10 11.62 4.00 -13.84
C ALA A 10 11.42 2.50 -14.14
N LEU A 11 10.21 1.96 -13.92
CA LEU A 11 9.93 0.55 -14.19
C LEU A 11 9.84 0.28 -15.71
N PRO A 12 10.25 -0.91 -16.17
CA PRO A 12 10.09 -1.30 -17.57
C PRO A 12 8.62 -1.29 -18.01
N GLU A 13 8.35 -0.83 -19.24
CA GLU A 13 7.00 -0.78 -19.81
C GLU A 13 6.28 -2.14 -19.82
N ALA A 14 7.04 -3.24 -19.88
CA ALA A 14 6.50 -4.60 -19.83
C ALA A 14 5.72 -4.93 -18.54
N LEU A 15 5.93 -4.16 -17.46
CA LEU A 15 5.19 -4.31 -16.20
C LEU A 15 3.88 -3.50 -16.17
N GLY A 16 3.61 -2.69 -17.20
CA GLY A 16 2.44 -1.82 -17.27
C GLY A 16 2.59 -0.50 -16.52
N THR A 17 1.53 0.30 -16.54
CA THR A 17 1.46 1.59 -15.82
C THR A 17 0.75 1.41 -14.48
N VAL A 18 1.28 2.07 -13.45
CA VAL A 18 0.62 2.13 -12.15
C VAL A 18 -0.43 3.22 -12.18
N THR A 19 -1.70 2.86 -11.97
CA THR A 19 -2.83 3.80 -11.94
C THR A 19 -3.25 4.16 -10.52
N ASP A 20 -3.08 3.23 -9.56
CA ASP A 20 -3.58 3.35 -8.20
C ASP A 20 -2.48 3.07 -7.18
N LEU A 21 -2.43 3.86 -6.10
CA LEU A 21 -1.47 3.70 -5.02
C LEU A 21 -2.17 3.61 -3.65
N LEU A 22 -1.96 2.49 -2.97
CA LEU A 22 -2.58 2.19 -1.68
C LEU A 22 -1.56 2.27 -0.54
N ALA A 23 -1.84 3.08 0.48
CA ALA A 23 -0.94 3.20 1.62
C ALA A 23 -1.65 3.37 2.99
N ASP A 24 -0.86 3.16 4.04
CA ASP A 24 -1.26 3.38 5.43
C ASP A 24 -1.39 4.86 5.78
N THR A 25 -1.98 5.12 6.95
CA THR A 25 -2.05 6.43 7.59
C THR A 25 -0.69 7.10 7.76
N GLY A 26 0.38 6.34 7.94
CA GLY A 26 1.74 6.88 8.04
C GLY A 26 2.23 7.59 6.76
N TYR A 27 1.57 7.39 5.63
CA TYR A 27 1.89 8.03 4.35
C TYR A 27 0.94 9.19 4.01
N PHE A 28 -0.10 9.42 4.80
CA PHE A 28 -1.05 10.49 4.54
C PHE A 28 -0.43 11.88 4.80
N SER A 29 -0.35 12.69 3.75
CA SER A 29 -0.12 14.14 3.82
C SER A 29 -0.63 14.79 2.53
N GLY A 30 -1.07 16.05 2.58
CA GLY A 30 -1.53 16.79 1.38
C GLY A 30 -0.49 16.76 0.26
N ALA A 31 0.77 17.02 0.59
CA ALA A 31 1.89 16.95 -0.35
C ALA A 31 2.07 15.55 -0.99
N ASN A 32 1.81 14.46 -0.26
CA ASN A 32 1.89 13.11 -0.83
C ASN A 32 0.70 12.81 -1.76
N VAL A 33 -0.49 13.33 -1.46
CA VAL A 33 -1.68 13.22 -2.33
C VAL A 33 -1.43 13.99 -3.63
N GLU A 34 -0.99 15.24 -3.54
CA GLU A 34 -0.65 16.08 -4.70
C GLU A 34 0.45 15.45 -5.56
N ALA A 35 1.49 14.90 -4.95
CA ALA A 35 2.56 14.23 -5.68
C ALA A 35 2.07 13.01 -6.50
N CYS A 36 1.06 12.28 -6.01
CA CYS A 36 0.47 11.16 -6.74
C CYS A 36 -0.34 11.65 -7.93
N VAL A 37 -1.22 12.62 -7.70
CA VAL A 37 -2.06 13.20 -8.74
C VAL A 37 -1.21 13.83 -9.84
N GLY A 38 -0.14 14.55 -9.47
CA GLY A 38 0.83 15.08 -10.43
C GLY A 38 1.61 14.02 -11.21
N SER A 39 1.66 12.78 -10.70
CA SER A 39 2.23 11.62 -11.40
C SER A 39 1.16 10.78 -12.13
N ASN A 40 -0.06 11.30 -12.26
CA ASN A 40 -1.22 10.61 -12.83
C ASN A 40 -1.56 9.28 -12.13
N ILE A 41 -1.32 9.21 -10.82
CA ILE A 41 -1.61 8.06 -9.97
C ILE A 41 -2.70 8.47 -8.97
N GLN A 42 -3.78 7.71 -8.90
CA GLN A 42 -4.85 7.91 -7.93
C GLN A 42 -4.38 7.44 -6.54
N PRO A 43 -4.27 8.35 -5.55
CA PRO A 43 -3.89 7.96 -4.21
C PRO A 43 -5.09 7.39 -3.45
N SER A 44 -4.86 6.39 -2.62
CA SER A 44 -5.81 5.89 -1.62
C SER A 44 -5.06 5.66 -0.32
N LEU A 45 -4.94 6.75 0.46
CA LEU A 45 -4.17 6.81 1.69
C LEU A 45 -5.15 6.90 2.86
N ALA A 46 -5.09 5.95 3.80
CA ALA A 46 -5.95 6.00 4.97
C ALA A 46 -5.69 7.31 5.76
N VAL A 47 -6.74 8.03 6.11
CA VAL A 47 -6.62 9.34 6.82
C VAL A 47 -6.56 9.15 8.34
N ALA A 48 -7.23 8.12 8.85
CA ALA A 48 -7.22 7.72 10.25
C ALA A 48 -7.42 6.20 10.36
N ARG A 49 -7.24 5.63 11.57
CA ARG A 49 -7.74 4.28 11.84
C ARG A 49 -9.26 4.36 11.88
N ASP A 50 -9.94 3.72 10.94
CA ASP A 50 -11.40 3.56 11.00
C ASP A 50 -11.77 2.98 12.36
N GLN A 51 -12.73 3.61 13.04
CA GLN A 51 -13.37 2.99 14.19
C GLN A 51 -14.02 1.70 13.72
N HIS A 52 -13.69 0.62 14.43
CA HIS A 52 -14.19 -0.71 14.13
C HIS A 52 -15.72 -0.71 14.10
N HIS A 53 -16.27 -1.19 12.96
CA HIS A 53 -17.66 -1.54 12.66
C HIS A 53 -18.58 -0.40 12.16
N LEU A 54 -18.49 -0.10 10.85
CA LEU A 54 -19.65 0.40 10.09
C LEU A 54 -20.80 -0.60 10.22
N SER A 55 -22.04 -0.12 10.40
CA SER A 55 -23.19 -1.01 10.45
C SER A 55 -23.36 -1.74 9.11
N VAL A 56 -24.03 -2.89 9.13
CA VAL A 56 -24.32 -3.64 7.89
C VAL A 56 -25.10 -2.77 6.90
N PHE A 57 -26.02 -1.93 7.40
CA PHE A 57 -26.80 -1.01 6.56
C PHE A 57 -25.92 0.08 5.93
N ASP A 58 -25.01 0.69 6.69
CA ASP A 58 -24.09 1.70 6.17
C ASP A 58 -23.10 1.13 5.15
N ARG A 59 -22.76 -0.16 5.30
CA ARG A 59 -21.88 -0.86 4.36
C ARG A 59 -22.51 -1.07 2.98
N PHE A 60 -23.84 -1.19 2.92
CA PHE A 60 -24.62 -1.37 1.69
C PHE A 60 -25.37 -0.09 1.26
N ALA A 61 -25.16 1.02 1.96
CA ALA A 61 -25.70 2.31 1.54
C ALA A 61 -25.10 2.72 0.19
N SER A 62 -25.90 3.40 -0.63
CA SER A 62 -25.43 3.96 -1.89
C SER A 62 -24.35 5.01 -1.65
N ASP A 63 -23.41 5.12 -2.58
CA ASP A 63 -22.33 6.09 -2.49
C ASP A 63 -22.87 7.53 -2.49
N ASP A 64 -22.30 8.37 -1.62
CA ASP A 64 -22.56 9.80 -1.64
C ASP A 64 -22.13 10.42 -2.98
N PRO A 65 -22.77 11.50 -3.44
CA PRO A 65 -22.37 12.17 -4.67
C PRO A 65 -20.93 12.69 -4.57
N VAL A 66 -20.23 12.69 -5.71
CA VAL A 66 -18.86 13.22 -5.78
C VAL A 66 -18.86 14.69 -5.35
N PRO A 67 -18.02 15.10 -4.39
CA PRO A 67 -17.96 16.48 -3.95
C PRO A 67 -17.46 17.39 -5.08
N ILE A 68 -18.11 18.54 -5.26
CA ILE A 68 -17.67 19.56 -6.21
C ILE A 68 -16.52 20.34 -5.56
N THR A 69 -15.29 19.90 -5.79
CA THR A 69 -14.08 20.52 -5.27
C THR A 69 -12.87 20.16 -6.12
N GLU A 70 -11.89 21.06 -6.19
CA GLU A 70 -10.60 20.80 -6.82
C GLU A 70 -9.57 20.25 -5.81
N ASP A 71 -9.91 20.20 -4.52
CA ASP A 71 -9.00 19.69 -3.48
C ASP A 71 -8.77 18.18 -3.63
N PRO A 72 -7.54 17.74 -3.97
CA PRO A 72 -7.22 16.33 -4.15
C PRO A 72 -7.45 15.48 -2.89
N VAL A 73 -7.28 16.08 -1.70
CA VAL A 73 -7.46 15.37 -0.43
C VAL A 73 -8.93 15.06 -0.20
N THR A 74 -9.82 16.01 -0.49
CA THR A 74 -11.26 15.80 -0.36
C THR A 74 -11.79 14.76 -1.36
N LEU A 75 -11.31 14.79 -2.61
CA LEU A 75 -11.64 13.78 -3.61
C LEU A 75 -11.16 12.37 -3.19
N MET A 76 -9.92 12.26 -2.70
CA MET A 76 -9.40 10.98 -2.18
C MET A 76 -10.22 10.46 -0.99
N LYS A 77 -10.61 11.34 -0.06
CA LYS A 77 -11.44 10.95 1.09
C LYS A 77 -12.79 10.41 0.66
N HIS A 78 -13.44 11.06 -0.29
CA HIS A 78 -14.70 10.57 -0.88
C HIS A 78 -14.49 9.24 -1.59
N GLN A 79 -13.41 9.07 -2.35
CA GLN A 79 -13.09 7.79 -2.99
C GLN A 79 -13.02 6.65 -1.96
N LEU A 80 -12.35 6.85 -0.83
CA LEU A 80 -12.26 5.84 0.24
C LEU A 80 -13.62 5.49 0.88
N THR A 81 -14.62 6.36 0.77
CA THR A 81 -16.00 6.11 1.23
C THR A 81 -16.90 5.50 0.15
N THR A 82 -16.45 5.32 -1.09
CA THR A 82 -17.22 4.62 -2.13
C THR A 82 -17.11 3.11 -1.99
N GLU A 83 -18.08 2.35 -2.51
CA GLU A 83 -17.99 0.89 -2.57
C GLU A 83 -16.76 0.44 -3.35
N ALA A 84 -16.52 1.05 -4.52
CA ALA A 84 -15.37 0.74 -5.37
C ALA A 84 -14.03 1.04 -4.67
N GLY A 85 -13.92 2.21 -4.03
CA GLY A 85 -12.70 2.59 -3.31
C GLY A 85 -12.45 1.74 -2.07
N ARG A 86 -13.50 1.33 -1.33
CA ARG A 86 -13.38 0.35 -0.24
C ARG A 86 -12.89 -1.01 -0.74
N ALA A 87 -13.46 -1.50 -1.84
CA ALA A 87 -13.06 -2.78 -2.44
C ALA A 87 -11.60 -2.75 -2.89
N LEU A 88 -11.20 -1.66 -3.56
CA LEU A 88 -9.83 -1.44 -4.02
C LEU A 88 -8.86 -1.32 -2.84
N TYR A 89 -9.20 -0.54 -1.81
CA TYR A 89 -8.37 -0.41 -0.60
C TYR A 89 -8.23 -1.73 0.17
N ALA A 90 -9.25 -2.59 0.17
CA ALA A 90 -9.20 -3.90 0.83
C ALA A 90 -8.12 -4.83 0.23
N LEU A 91 -7.76 -4.68 -1.04
CA LEU A 91 -6.69 -5.45 -1.70
C LEU A 91 -5.32 -5.23 -1.03
N ARG A 92 -5.11 -4.06 -0.41
CA ARG A 92 -3.87 -3.74 0.29
C ARG A 92 -3.55 -4.75 1.41
N LYS A 93 -4.56 -5.21 2.15
CA LYS A 93 -4.37 -6.19 3.22
C LYS A 93 -3.83 -7.52 2.69
N GLN A 94 -4.17 -7.87 1.46
CA GLN A 94 -3.78 -9.14 0.85
C GLN A 94 -2.32 -9.12 0.37
N THR A 95 -1.78 -7.96 -0.03
CA THR A 95 -0.48 -7.90 -0.69
C THR A 95 0.69 -7.76 0.27
N VAL A 96 0.62 -6.85 1.25
CA VAL A 96 1.78 -6.52 2.10
C VAL A 96 1.75 -7.20 3.47
N GLU A 97 0.58 -7.40 4.07
CA GLU A 97 0.47 -7.98 5.42
C GLU A 97 1.02 -9.41 5.51
N PRO A 98 0.77 -10.32 4.53
CA PRO A 98 1.32 -11.68 4.59
C PRO A 98 2.84 -11.68 4.52
N VAL A 99 3.44 -10.77 3.76
CA VAL A 99 4.91 -10.65 3.65
C VAL A 99 5.53 -10.34 5.00
N PHE A 100 5.00 -9.31 5.68
CA PHE A 100 5.45 -8.96 7.04
C PHE A 100 5.17 -10.08 8.04
N GLY A 101 4.02 -10.76 7.94
CA GLY A 101 3.68 -11.92 8.76
C GLY A 101 4.70 -13.05 8.61
N ILE A 102 5.05 -13.42 7.38
CA ILE A 102 6.04 -14.45 7.07
C ILE A 102 7.41 -14.06 7.60
N ILE A 103 7.89 -12.84 7.33
CA ILE A 103 9.20 -12.38 7.80
C ILE A 103 9.29 -12.46 9.34
N LYS A 104 8.23 -12.05 10.04
CA LYS A 104 8.21 -12.06 11.51
C LYS A 104 8.02 -13.44 12.12
N GLN A 105 7.05 -14.21 11.64
CA GLN A 105 6.61 -15.46 12.28
C GLN A 105 7.36 -16.67 11.74
N VAL A 106 7.60 -16.71 10.42
CA VAL A 106 8.18 -17.87 9.74
C VAL A 106 9.69 -17.74 9.60
N MET A 107 10.20 -16.54 9.32
CA MET A 107 11.64 -16.28 9.21
C MET A 107 12.26 -15.79 10.53
N GLY A 108 11.45 -15.48 11.53
CA GLY A 108 11.90 -15.18 12.90
C GLY A 108 12.46 -13.77 13.12
N LEU A 109 12.38 -12.85 12.15
CA LEU A 109 12.89 -11.48 12.31
C LEU A 109 11.92 -10.63 13.14
N ARG A 110 12.00 -10.75 14.47
CA ARG A 110 11.16 -10.00 15.44
C ARG A 110 11.79 -8.70 15.91
N GLN A 111 13.11 -8.62 15.87
CA GLN A 111 13.88 -7.46 16.30
C GLN A 111 15.14 -7.34 15.42
N PHE A 112 15.65 -6.12 15.31
CA PHE A 112 16.94 -5.87 14.68
C PHE A 112 18.06 -6.05 15.71
N SER A 113 19.15 -6.68 15.31
CA SER A 113 20.28 -6.97 16.19
C SER A 113 21.24 -5.77 16.26
N MET A 114 21.43 -5.09 15.14
CA MET A 114 22.27 -3.91 15.01
C MET A 114 21.50 -2.62 15.27
N ARG A 115 22.23 -1.57 15.66
CA ARG A 115 21.72 -0.22 15.90
C ARG A 115 22.25 0.75 14.85
N GLY A 116 21.43 1.74 14.51
CA GLY A 116 21.70 2.73 13.45
C GLY A 116 21.02 2.36 12.14
N LEU A 117 20.50 3.39 11.45
CA LEU A 117 19.64 3.23 10.27
C LEU A 117 20.32 2.40 9.17
N ASP A 118 21.60 2.63 8.90
CA ASP A 118 22.34 1.93 7.85
C ASP A 118 22.44 0.43 8.11
N LYS A 119 22.78 0.06 9.34
CA LYS A 119 22.91 -1.35 9.74
C LYS A 119 21.56 -2.06 9.76
N VAL A 120 20.52 -1.40 10.29
CA VAL A 120 19.14 -1.89 10.27
C VAL A 120 18.63 -2.09 8.83
N THR A 121 18.98 -1.17 7.93
CA THR A 121 18.64 -1.28 6.50
C THR A 121 19.32 -2.48 5.86
N GLY A 122 20.57 -2.78 6.23
CA GLY A 122 21.27 -4.00 5.82
C GLY A 122 20.56 -5.27 6.28
N GLU A 123 20.21 -5.37 7.56
CA GLU A 123 19.46 -6.52 8.10
C GLU A 123 18.11 -6.71 7.40
N TRP A 124 17.38 -5.60 7.17
CA TRP A 124 16.11 -5.63 6.46
C TRP A 124 16.27 -6.07 4.99
N THR A 125 17.32 -5.63 4.32
CA THR A 125 17.64 -6.04 2.95
C THR A 125 17.91 -7.54 2.87
N LEU A 126 18.66 -8.10 3.82
CA LEU A 126 18.93 -9.53 3.87
C LEU A 126 17.64 -10.35 4.10
N ALA A 127 16.79 -9.90 5.03
CA ALA A 127 15.53 -10.56 5.31
C ALA A 127 14.57 -10.54 4.10
N THR A 128 14.45 -9.40 3.42
CA THR A 128 13.60 -9.29 2.22
C THR A 128 14.14 -10.13 1.07
N LEU A 129 15.47 -10.22 0.90
CA LEU A 129 16.10 -11.11 -0.08
C LEU A 129 15.79 -12.59 0.21
N ALA A 130 15.97 -13.03 1.45
CA ALA A 130 15.66 -14.40 1.85
C ALA A 130 14.17 -14.74 1.63
N TRP A 131 13.26 -13.79 1.88
CA TRP A 131 11.85 -13.94 1.56
C TRP A 131 11.60 -14.07 0.05
N ASN A 132 12.22 -13.22 -0.77
CA ASN A 132 12.11 -13.28 -2.23
C ASN A 132 12.55 -14.65 -2.77
N VAL A 133 13.69 -15.18 -2.29
CA VAL A 133 14.19 -16.51 -2.68
C VAL A 133 13.20 -17.60 -2.31
N LYS A 134 12.67 -17.56 -1.07
CA LYS A 134 11.63 -18.51 -0.63
C LYS A 134 10.39 -18.45 -1.52
N ARG A 135 9.91 -17.24 -1.85
CA ARG A 135 8.74 -17.05 -2.72
C ARG A 135 8.98 -17.56 -4.14
N MET A 136 10.13 -17.23 -4.74
CA MET A 136 10.48 -17.70 -6.09
C MET A 136 10.55 -19.23 -6.15
N ASN A 137 11.09 -19.88 -5.11
CA ASN A 137 11.13 -21.35 -5.06
C ASN A 137 9.72 -21.96 -5.05
N VAL A 138 8.81 -21.42 -4.23
CA VAL A 138 7.40 -21.88 -4.19
C VAL A 138 6.71 -21.68 -5.54
N LEU A 139 6.90 -20.51 -6.18
CA LEU A 139 6.32 -20.24 -7.50
C LEU A 139 6.89 -21.17 -8.58
N ARG A 140 8.20 -21.47 -8.54
CA ARG A 140 8.84 -22.41 -9.46
C ARG A 140 8.24 -23.81 -9.32
N MET A 141 8.00 -24.28 -8.10
CA MET A 141 7.40 -25.60 -7.86
C MET A 141 5.92 -25.67 -8.30
N ALA A 142 5.21 -24.54 -8.33
CA ALA A 142 3.83 -24.50 -8.81
C ALA A 142 3.70 -24.51 -10.34
N LEU A 143 4.79 -24.18 -11.04
CA LEU A 143 4.87 -24.13 -12.51
C LEU A 143 5.49 -25.40 -13.12
N SER A 144 5.94 -26.34 -12.29
CA SER A 144 6.53 -27.64 -12.67
C SER A 144 5.54 -28.77 -12.45
#